data_AF-A0A7C6ZZD3-F1
#
_entry.id   AF-A0A7C6ZZD3-F1
#
_cell.length_a   1.000
_cell.length_b   1.000
_cell.length_c   1.000
_cell.angle_alpha   90.00
_cell.angle_beta   90.00
_cell.angle_gamma   90.00
#
_symmetry.space_group_name_H-M   'P 1'
#
loop_
_entity.id
_entity.type
_entity.pdbx_description
1 polymer ?
#
loop_
_entity_poly.entity_id
_entity_poly.type
_entity_poly.pdbx_seq_one_letter_code
_entity_poly.pdbx_strand_id
1 'polypeptide(L)'
;MYNRRFRFIRFLFFLILVLLTVRLFNLQTVKGEQYSVMAALQQSRSRLVQRERGDILDRNGIRLTGRKICWKAILQPYTLLNDPVALNTAASIFNATPQYLTAELSKSNLPYLMDISAAQAKALTDSSL
;
A
#
# COMPACT_ATOMS: atom_id res chain seq x y z
N MET A 1 -29.18 -53.01 -9.15
CA MET A 1 -29.72 -52.11 -8.09
C MET A 1 -28.71 -51.05 -7.60
N TYR A 2 -27.38 -51.30 -7.69
CA TYR A 2 -26.30 -50.39 -7.23
C TYR A 2 -26.23 -49.03 -7.97
N ASN A 3 -26.49 -49.01 -9.29
CA ASN A 3 -26.37 -47.82 -10.14
C ASN A 3 -27.37 -46.69 -9.82
N ARG A 4 -28.48 -46.97 -9.11
CA ARG A 4 -29.42 -45.91 -8.67
C ARG A 4 -28.89 -45.18 -7.44
N ARG A 5 -28.28 -45.90 -6.49
CA ARG A 5 -27.66 -45.33 -5.29
C ARG A 5 -26.44 -44.47 -5.65
N PHE A 6 -25.59 -44.95 -6.55
CA PHE A 6 -24.43 -44.18 -7.03
C PHE A 6 -24.84 -42.90 -7.77
N ARG A 7 -25.87 -42.94 -8.62
CA ARG A 7 -26.39 -41.73 -9.28
C ARG A 7 -26.95 -40.72 -8.29
N PHE A 8 -27.66 -41.19 -7.26
CA PHE A 8 -28.18 -40.32 -6.21
C PHE A 8 -27.07 -39.64 -5.41
N ILE A 9 -26.05 -40.39 -4.98
CA ILE A 9 -24.90 -39.84 -4.25
C ILE A 9 -24.14 -38.83 -5.11
N ARG A 10 -23.92 -39.13 -6.40
CA ARG A 10 -23.28 -38.19 -7.34
C ARG A 10 -24.11 -36.92 -7.53
N PHE A 11 -25.43 -37.04 -7.63
CA PHE A 11 -26.32 -35.89 -7.73
C PHE A 11 -26.27 -35.03 -6.47
N LEU A 12 -26.35 -35.64 -5.29
CA LEU A 12 -26.26 -34.93 -4.01
C LEU A 12 -24.92 -34.20 -3.85
N PHE A 13 -23.82 -34.87 -4.18
CA PHE A 13 -22.49 -34.27 -4.14
C PHE A 13 -22.36 -33.09 -5.11
N PHE A 14 -22.88 -33.23 -6.33
CA PHE A 14 -22.90 -32.15 -7.31
C PHE A 14 -23.74 -30.96 -6.83
N LEU A 15 -24.90 -31.22 -6.21
CA LEU A 15 -25.75 -30.17 -5.64
C LEU A 15 -25.05 -29.39 -4.53
N ILE A 16 -24.31 -30.07 -3.65
CA ILE A 16 -23.49 -29.41 -2.62
C ILE A 16 -22.40 -28.54 -3.25
N LEU A 17 -21.72 -29.03 -4.29
CA LEU A 17 -20.72 -28.24 -5.01
C LEU A 17 -21.32 -26.97 -5.63
N VAL A 18 -22.51 -27.07 -6.23
CA VAL A 18 -23.22 -25.91 -6.79
C VAL A 18 -23.60 -24.90 -5.69
N LEU A 19 -24.04 -25.36 -4.51
CA LEU A 19 -24.33 -24.46 -3.40
C LEU A 19 -23.06 -23.74 -2.91
N LEU A 20 -21.93 -24.44 -2.85
CA LEU A 20 -20.64 -23.86 -2.47
C LEU A 20 -20.15 -22.82 -3.49
N THR A 21 -20.31 -23.08 -4.80
CA THR A 21 -19.92 -22.10 -5.83
C THR A 21 -20.78 -20.84 -5.77
N VAL A 22 -22.09 -20.97 -5.56
CA VAL A 22 -22.98 -19.80 -5.36
C VAL A 22 -22.57 -19.01 -4.11
N ARG A 23 -22.26 -19.70 -3.01
CA ARG A 23 -21.80 -19.05 -1.78
C ARG A 23 -20.47 -18.31 -1.99
N LEU A 24 -19.53 -18.93 -2.69
CA LEU A 24 -18.23 -18.35 -3.00
C LEU A 24 -18.38 -17.14 -3.93
N PHE A 25 -19.25 -17.23 -4.94
CA PHE A 25 -19.57 -16.11 -5.83
C PHE A 25 -20.13 -14.92 -5.04
N ASN A 26 -21.07 -15.15 -4.12
CA ASN A 26 -21.60 -14.08 -3.27
C ASN A 26 -20.48 -13.42 -2.44
N LEU A 27 -19.56 -14.21 -1.87
CA LEU A 27 -18.43 -13.70 -1.09
C LEU A 27 -17.48 -12.86 -1.94
N GLN A 28 -17.15 -13.32 -3.14
CA GLN A 28 -16.23 -12.64 -4.05
C GLN A 28 -16.86 -11.37 -4.66
N THR A 29 -18.11 -11.42 -5.13
CA THR A 29 -18.75 -10.30 -5.84
C THR A 29 -19.31 -9.25 -4.89
N VAL A 30 -19.98 -9.64 -3.80
CA VAL A 30 -20.63 -8.67 -2.91
C VAL A 30 -19.66 -8.11 -1.87
N LYS A 31 -18.72 -8.94 -1.38
CA LYS A 31 -17.81 -8.55 -0.29
C LYS A 31 -16.34 -8.48 -0.70
N GLY A 32 -16.02 -8.72 -1.97
CA GLY A 32 -14.64 -8.75 -2.45
C GLY A 32 -13.90 -7.43 -2.19
N GLU A 33 -14.52 -6.29 -2.50
CA GLU A 33 -13.93 -4.97 -2.26
C GLU A 33 -13.74 -4.70 -0.77
N GLN A 34 -14.73 -5.01 0.07
CA GLN A 34 -14.62 -4.80 1.51
C GLN A 34 -13.49 -5.62 2.12
N TYR A 35 -13.35 -6.88 1.72
CA TYR A 35 -12.29 -7.74 2.22
C TYR A 35 -10.92 -7.39 1.65
N SER A 36 -10.82 -6.90 0.42
CA SER A 36 -9.55 -6.43 -0.15
C SER A 36 -9.03 -5.20 0.60
N VAL A 37 -9.94 -4.28 0.97
CA VAL A 37 -9.61 -3.12 1.82
C VAL A 37 -9.16 -3.54 3.20
N MET A 38 -9.90 -4.43 3.88
CA MET A 38 -9.54 -4.92 5.20
C MET A 38 -8.18 -5.64 5.20
N ALA A 39 -7.91 -6.48 4.18
CA ALA A 39 -6.65 -7.20 4.06
C ALA A 39 -5.47 -6.24 3.81
N ALA A 40 -5.67 -5.21 2.99
CA ALA A 40 -4.64 -4.21 2.72
C ALA A 40 -4.32 -3.37 3.97
N LEU A 41 -5.33 -3.00 4.77
CA LEU A 41 -5.13 -2.29 6.03
C LEU A 41 -4.39 -3.15 7.07
N GLN A 42 -4.67 -4.45 7.12
CA GLN A 42 -3.99 -5.37 8.04
C GLN A 42 -2.55 -5.69 7.62
N GLN A 43 -2.22 -5.52 6.34
CA GLN A 43 -0.89 -5.82 5.81
C GLN A 43 0.14 -4.77 6.27
N SER A 44 0.77 -5.02 7.41
CA SER A 44 1.91 -4.23 7.89
C SER A 44 3.16 -4.52 7.04
N ARG A 45 3.65 -3.50 6.33
CA ARG A 45 4.93 -3.54 5.60
C ARG A 45 5.88 -2.54 6.22
N SER A 46 7.02 -3.01 6.71
CA SER A 46 8.06 -2.15 7.25
C SER A 46 9.12 -1.86 6.20
N ARG A 47 9.57 -0.60 6.17
CA ARG A 47 10.82 -0.18 5.54
C ARG A 47 11.69 0.43 6.60
N LEU A 48 12.98 0.13 6.57
CA LEU A 48 13.94 0.74 7.47
C LEU A 48 14.11 2.20 7.06
N VAL A 49 13.65 3.11 7.91
CA VAL A 49 13.99 4.53 7.80
C VAL A 49 15.33 4.71 8.49
N GLN A 50 16.32 5.22 7.75
CA GLN A 50 17.66 5.41 8.29
C GLN A 50 17.59 6.35 9.49
N ARG A 51 18.10 5.88 10.63
CA ARG A 51 18.24 6.70 11.83
C ARG A 51 19.54 7.50 11.74
N GLU A 52 19.47 8.71 12.25
CA GLU A 52 20.57 9.66 12.30
C GLU A 52 21.69 9.17 13.22
N ARG A 53 22.94 9.31 12.77
CA ARG A 53 24.13 9.04 13.59
C ARG A 53 24.45 10.28 14.45
N GLY A 54 25.18 10.07 15.55
CA GLY A 54 25.69 11.17 16.38
C GLY A 54 26.72 12.02 15.63
N ASP A 55 26.77 13.31 15.97
CA ASP A 55 27.77 14.23 15.42
C ASP A 55 29.17 13.85 15.93
N ILE A 56 30.17 13.95 15.06
CA ILE A 56 31.58 13.78 15.45
C ILE A 56 32.15 15.17 15.79
N LEU A 57 32.60 15.30 17.03
CA LEU A 57 33.15 16.53 17.57
C LEU A 57 34.66 16.40 17.73
N ASP A 58 35.39 17.48 17.46
CA ASP A 58 36.78 17.63 17.88
C ASP A 58 36.87 17.79 19.42
N ARG A 59 38.08 17.69 19.99
CA ARG A 59 38.37 17.93 21.42
C ARG A 59 37.85 19.27 21.94
N ASN A 60 37.66 20.25 21.06
CA ASN A 60 37.14 21.58 21.37
C ASN A 60 35.60 21.69 21.23
N GLY A 61 34.90 20.58 20.96
CA GLY A 61 33.45 20.56 20.75
C GLY A 61 32.98 21.05 19.38
N ILE A 62 33.91 21.33 18.46
CA ILE A 62 33.60 21.80 17.10
C ILE A 62 33.19 20.61 16.24
N ARG A 63 32.07 20.73 15.54
CA ARG A 63 31.53 19.68 14.65
C ARG A 63 32.44 19.53 13.43
N LEU A 64 32.94 18.32 13.21
CA LEU A 64 33.68 17.96 12.00
C LEU A 64 32.76 17.47 10.88
N THR A 65 31.49 17.21 11.20
CA THR A 65 30.48 16.71 10.26
C THR A 65 29.49 17.81 9.86
N GLY A 66 29.34 18.06 8.56
CA GLY A 66 28.40 19.04 7.99
C GLY A 66 27.00 18.46 7.76
N ARG A 67 26.30 18.10 8.84
CA ARG A 67 24.96 17.49 8.75
C ARG A 67 23.93 18.48 8.21
N LYS A 68 23.06 18.00 7.32
CA LYS A 68 21.92 18.75 6.78
C LYS A 68 20.62 18.03 7.11
N ILE A 69 19.57 18.79 7.38
CA ILE A 69 18.23 18.24 7.58
C ILE A 69 17.69 17.87 6.20
N CYS A 70 17.39 16.59 6.01
CA CYS A 70 16.72 16.08 4.82
C CYS A 70 15.31 15.68 5.18
N TRP A 71 14.34 16.11 4.37
CA TRP A 71 12.95 15.70 4.53
C TRP A 71 12.69 14.50 3.62
N LYS A 72 11.98 13.49 4.12
CA LYS A 72 11.59 12.31 3.36
C LYS A 72 10.07 12.16 3.39
N ALA A 73 9.46 12.03 2.22
CA ALA A 73 8.07 11.60 2.10
C ALA A 73 8.01 10.07 2.13
N ILE A 74 7.04 9.54 2.87
CA ILE A 74 6.72 8.12 2.88
C ILE A 74 5.36 7.98 2.18
N LEU A 75 5.36 7.39 1.00
CA LEU A 75 4.16 7.17 0.21
C LEU A 75 3.71 5.73 0.39
N GLN A 76 2.46 5.53 0.82
CA GLN A 76 1.85 4.21 0.90
C GLN A 76 1.12 3.89 -0.42
N PRO A 77 1.62 2.93 -1.22
CA PRO A 77 1.09 2.67 -2.56
C PRO A 77 -0.40 2.36 -2.57
N TYR A 78 -0.87 1.50 -1.66
CA TYR A 78 -2.28 1.11 -1.59
C TYR A 78 -3.22 2.30 -1.39
N THR A 79 -2.90 3.19 -0.44
CA THR A 79 -3.73 4.37 -0.15
C THR A 79 -3.74 5.34 -1.32
N LEU A 80 -2.56 5.60 -1.90
CA LEU A 80 -2.41 6.60 -2.95
C LEU A 80 -2.95 6.13 -4.31
N LEU A 81 -2.89 4.83 -4.61
CA LEU A 81 -3.44 4.27 -5.86
C LEU A 81 -4.97 4.20 -5.84
N ASN A 82 -5.58 4.11 -4.65
CA ASN A 82 -7.04 4.09 -4.51
C ASN A 82 -7.66 5.49 -4.44
N ASP A 83 -6.87 6.53 -4.18
CA ASP A 83 -7.34 7.92 -4.15
C ASP A 83 -6.68 8.75 -5.27
N PRO A 84 -7.37 8.93 -6.41
CA PRO A 84 -6.84 9.71 -7.53
C PRO A 84 -6.67 11.21 -7.20
N VAL A 85 -7.40 11.75 -6.22
CA VAL A 85 -7.28 13.17 -5.82
C VAL A 85 -6.00 13.36 -5.01
N ALA A 86 -5.75 12.47 -4.05
CA ALA A 86 -4.51 12.47 -3.27
C ALA A 86 -3.29 12.26 -4.18
N LEU A 87 -3.39 11.36 -5.17
CA LEU A 87 -2.31 11.09 -6.12
C LEU A 87 -1.96 12.30 -6.99
N ASN A 88 -2.96 13.02 -7.50
CA ASN A 88 -2.74 14.22 -8.30
C ASN A 88 -2.14 15.36 -7.46
N THR A 89 -2.62 15.53 -6.23
CA THR A 89 -2.06 16.52 -5.30
C THR A 89 -0.60 16.21 -4.98
N ALA A 90 -0.30 14.95 -4.63
CA ALA A 90 1.06 14.48 -4.40
C ALA A 90 1.96 14.69 -5.62
N ALA A 91 1.49 14.32 -6.82
CA ALA A 91 2.24 14.50 -8.07
C ALA A 91 2.58 15.98 -8.33
N SER A 92 1.63 16.90 -8.08
CA SER A 92 1.85 18.34 -8.21
C SER A 92 2.92 18.87 -7.25
N ILE A 93 2.94 18.39 -6.00
CA ILE A 93 3.93 18.78 -4.99
C ILE A 93 5.33 18.28 -5.39
N PHE A 94 5.41 17.06 -5.94
CA PHE A 94 6.68 16.45 -6.32
C PHE A 94 7.21 16.90 -7.68
N ASN A 95 6.51 17.80 -8.40
CA ASN A 95 6.80 18.16 -9.79
C ASN A 95 6.91 16.91 -10.70
N ALA A 96 6.14 15.87 -10.40
CA ALA A 96 6.15 14.61 -11.12
C ALA A 96 4.83 14.41 -11.87
N THR A 97 4.88 13.67 -12.97
CA THR A 97 3.70 13.31 -13.72
C THR A 97 2.89 12.24 -12.96
N PRO A 98 1.55 12.37 -12.81
CA PRO A 98 0.73 11.37 -12.12
C PRO A 98 0.95 9.95 -12.67
N GLN A 99 1.07 9.83 -13.98
CA GLN A 99 1.34 8.58 -14.69
C GLN A 99 2.67 7.92 -14.29
N TYR A 100 3.71 8.74 -14.06
CA TYR A 100 5.00 8.24 -13.59
C TYR A 100 4.88 7.71 -12.16
N LEU A 101 4.19 8.46 -11.28
CA LEU A 101 3.99 8.05 -9.89
C LEU A 101 3.20 6.74 -9.79
N THR A 102 2.14 6.59 -10.60
CA THR A 102 1.37 5.33 -10.67
C THR A 102 2.22 4.17 -11.15
N ALA A 103 3.06 4.37 -12.17
CA ALA A 103 3.91 3.33 -12.70
C ALA A 103 4.93 2.87 -11.64
N GLU A 104 5.52 3.81 -10.91
CA GLU A 104 6.51 3.47 -9.87
C GLU A 104 5.87 2.78 -8.66
N LEU A 105 4.71 3.27 -8.19
CA LEU A 105 3.99 2.69 -7.05
C LEU A 105 3.37 1.32 -7.37
N SER A 106 3.03 1.07 -8.63
CA SER A 106 2.48 -0.23 -9.08
C SER A 106 3.52 -1.35 -9.07
N LYS A 107 4.82 -1.04 -9.13
CA LYS A 107 5.90 -2.04 -9.13
C LYS A 107 5.97 -2.81 -7.81
N SER A 108 5.65 -2.17 -6.69
CA SER A 108 5.79 -2.79 -5.38
C SER A 108 4.82 -2.18 -4.36
N ASN A 109 4.15 -3.03 -3.58
CA ASN A 109 3.27 -2.59 -2.49
C ASN A 109 4.04 -2.28 -1.18
N LEU A 110 5.28 -1.79 -1.30
CA LEU A 110 6.10 -1.37 -0.15
C LEU A 110 6.06 0.16 -0.05
N PRO A 111 6.14 0.73 1.17
CA PRO A 111 6.24 2.17 1.34
C PRO A 111 7.39 2.72 0.49
N TYR A 112 7.06 3.66 -0.38
CA TYR A 112 8.03 4.33 -1.25
C TYR A 112 8.60 5.54 -0.51
N LEU A 113 9.93 5.64 -0.49
CA LEU A 113 10.67 6.67 0.22
C LEU A 113 11.22 7.64 -0.82
N MET A 114 10.84 8.90 -0.72
CA MET A 114 11.31 9.95 -1.63
C MET A 114 11.93 11.09 -0.83
N ASP A 115 13.07 11.59 -1.31
CA ASP A 115 13.68 12.80 -0.77
C ASP A 115 12.92 14.04 -1.25
N ILE A 116 12.56 14.91 -0.31
CA ILE A 116 11.74 16.10 -0.57
C ILE A 116 12.40 17.36 0.00
N SER A 117 12.07 18.51 -0.57
CA SER A 117 12.48 19.80 -0.03
C SER A 117 11.65 20.20 1.19
N ALA A 118 12.18 21.12 2.00
CA ALA A 118 11.44 21.66 3.15
C ALA A 118 10.13 22.37 2.74
N ALA A 119 10.11 23.01 1.57
CA ALA A 119 8.91 23.65 1.03
C ALA A 119 7.82 22.62 0.68
N GLN A 120 8.22 21.50 0.04
CA GLN A 120 7.31 20.39 -0.27
C GLN A 120 6.81 19.68 0.98
N ALA A 121 7.66 19.50 2.00
CA ALA A 121 7.25 18.94 3.29
C ALA A 121 6.16 19.79 3.95
N LYS A 122 6.31 21.12 3.89
CA LYS A 122 5.29 22.05 4.38
C LYS A 122 4.00 21.95 3.57
N ALA A 123 4.09 21.92 2.23
CA ALA A 123 2.92 21.77 1.35
C ALA A 123 2.14 20.47 1.59
N LEU A 124 2.84 19.36 1.88
CA LEU A 124 2.19 18.09 2.26
C LEU A 124 1.48 18.18 3.61
N THR A 125 2.04 18.92 4.56
CA THR A 125 1.44 19.12 5.89
C THR A 125 0.18 20.00 5.78
N ASP A 126 0.22 21.03 4.93
CA ASP A 126 -0.87 21.98 4.74
C ASP A 126 -2.02 21.39 3.90
N SER A 127 -1.76 20.39 3.05
CA SER A 127 -2.77 19.77 2.18
C SER A 127 -3.66 18.72 2.86
N SER A 128 -3.42 18.39 4.14
CA SER A 128 -4.25 17.48 4.96
C SER A 128 -4.62 16.16 4.27
N LEU A 129 -3.66 15.59 3.52
CA LEU A 129 -3.76 14.26 2.92
C LEU A 129 -3.58 13.14 3.95
#